data_AF-A0A3N5M9U5-F1
#
_entry.id   AF-A0A3N5M9U5-F1
#
_cell.length_a   1.000
_cell.length_b   1.000
_cell.length_c   1.000
_cell.angle_alpha   90.00
_cell.angle_beta   90.00
_cell.angle_gamma   90.00
#
_symmetry.space_group_name_H-M   'P 1'
#
loop_
_entity.id
_entity.type
_entity.pdbx_description
1 polymer ?
#
loop_
_entity_poly.entity_id
_entity_poly.type
_entity_poly.pdbx_seq_one_letter_code
_entity_poly.pdbx_strand_id
1 'polypeptide(L)' 'MEAAFRDGSRDEAVFWHPEDDGRLYLYRYSAVRDADGAYRGLLETVQDITDIVGLEGERLELDW' A
#
# COMPACT_ATOMS: atom_id res chain seq x y z
N MET A 1 -2.58 -6.17 13.96
CA MET A 1 -2.41 -6.34 12.50
C MET A 1 -1.95 -7.75 12.17
N GLU A 2 -0.77 -8.17 12.61
CA GLU A 2 -0.23 -9.50 12.29
C GLU A 2 -1.17 -10.66 12.65
N ALA A 3 -1.79 -10.64 13.83
CA ALA A 3 -2.76 -11.68 14.22
C ALA A 3 -3.91 -11.80 13.21
N ALA A 4 -4.51 -10.67 12.80
CA ALA A 4 -5.60 -10.62 11.83
C ALA A 4 -5.18 -11.10 10.43
N PHE A 5 -3.92 -10.87 10.04
CA PHE A 5 -3.38 -11.38 8.78
C PHE A 5 -3.06 -12.88 8.86
N ARG A 6 -2.54 -13.32 10.00
CA ARG A 6 -2.22 -14.72 10.25
C ARG A 6 -3.47 -15.61 10.34
N ASP A 7 -4.55 -15.12 10.96
CA ASP A 7 -5.83 -15.84 11.08
C ASP A 7 -6.75 -15.67 9.85
N GLY A 8 -6.41 -14.77 8.93
CA GLY A 8 -7.15 -14.55 7.69
C GLY A 8 -8.40 -13.70 7.84
N SER A 9 -8.64 -13.07 8.99
CA SER A 9 -9.74 -12.10 9.15
C SER A 9 -9.51 -10.81 8.37
N ARG A 10 -8.26 -10.52 7.97
CA ARG A 10 -7.89 -9.46 7.03
C ARG A 10 -6.75 -9.90 6.12
N ASP A 11 -6.70 -9.32 4.93
CA ASP A 11 -5.56 -9.46 4.01
C ASP A 11 -4.87 -8.13 3.69
N GLU A 12 -5.53 -7.02 3.99
CA GLU A 12 -5.01 -5.69 3.68
C GLU A 12 -5.32 -4.67 4.79
N ALA A 13 -4.41 -3.72 4.98
CA ALA A 13 -4.66 -2.45 5.65
C ALA A 13 -3.97 -1.32 4.88
N VAL A 14 -4.71 -0.23 4.64
CA VAL A 14 -4.21 0.94 3.91
C VAL A 14 -4.48 2.19 4.74
N PHE A 15 -3.48 3.05 4.84
CA PHE A 15 -3.64 4.41 5.37
C PHE A 15 -2.68 5.37 4.69
N TRP A 16 -2.94 6.66 4.85
CA TRP A 16 -2.06 7.72 4.37
C TRP A 16 -1.93 8.79 5.45
N HIS A 17 -0.77 9.42 5.54
CA HIS A 17 -0.60 10.62 6.35
C HIS A 17 0.52 11.51 5.80
N PRO A 18 0.45 12.82 6.04
CA PRO A 18 1.57 13.71 5.78
C PRO A 18 2.71 13.40 6.76
N GLU A 19 3.94 13.53 6.28
CA GLU A 19 5.17 13.44 7.08
C GLU A 19 5.80 14.83 7.29
N ASP A 20 6.79 14.91 8.19
CA ASP A 20 7.47 16.16 8.53
C ASP A 20 8.24 16.80 7.36
N ASP A 21 8.52 16.03 6.30
CA ASP A 21 9.16 16.51 5.07
C ASP A 21 8.18 17.23 4.12
N GLY A 22 6.90 17.35 4.51
CA GLY A 22 5.85 18.00 3.75
C GLY A 22 5.23 17.15 2.65
N ARG A 23 5.58 15.86 2.56
CA ARG A 23 5.04 14.92 1.57
C ARG A 23 3.91 14.09 2.14
N LEU A 24 3.06 13.59 1.25
CA LEU A 24 1.96 12.69 1.58
C LEU A 24 2.34 11.26 1.21
N TYR A 25 2.40 10.37 2.20
CA TYR A 25 2.75 8.97 1.98
C TYR A 25 1.53 8.06 2.12
N LEU A 26 1.43 7.09 1.22
CA LEU A 26 0.50 5.97 1.26
C LEU A 26 1.21 4.72 1.77
N TYR A 27 0.69 4.14 2.83
CA TYR A 27 1.15 2.90 3.43
C TYR A 27 0.14 1.80 3.13
N ARG A 28 0.59 0.71 2.52
CA ARG A 28 -0.21 -0.51 2.30
C ARG A 28 0.50 -1.71 2.89
N TYR A 29 -0.24 -2.42 3.74
CA TYR A 29 0.16 -3.65 4.38
C TYR A 29 -0.65 -4.79 3.81
N SER A 30 0.01 -5.78 3.20
CA SER A 30 -0.64 -6.94 2.59
C SER A 30 -0.17 -8.24 3.23
N ALA A 31 -1.10 -9.15 3.53
CA ALA A 31 -0.77 -10.50 3.95
C ALA A 31 -0.17 -11.27 2.76
N VAL A 32 1.06 -11.73 2.90
CA VAL A 32 1.72 -12.60 1.92
C VAL A 32 1.35 -14.03 2.25
N ARG A 33 0.76 -14.73 1.28
CA ARG A 33 0.39 -16.14 1.36
C ARG A 33 1.06 -16.92 0.25
N ASP A 34 1.33 -18.19 0.49
CA ASP A 34 1.76 -19.10 -0.58
C ASP A 34 0.56 -19.63 -1.39
N ALA A 35 0.83 -20.52 -2.35
CA ALA A 35 -0.19 -21.11 -3.20
C ALA A 35 -1.25 -21.94 -2.44
N ASP A 36 -0.91 -22.44 -1.25
CA ASP A 36 -1.82 -23.20 -0.39
C ASP A 36 -2.59 -22.29 0.59
N GLY A 37 -2.41 -20.97 0.50
CA GLY A 37 -3.07 -19.97 1.35
C GLY A 37 -2.42 -19.80 2.72
N ALA A 38 -1.30 -20.47 2.98
CA ALA A 38 -0.61 -20.37 4.27
C ALA A 38 0.08 -19.01 4.39
N TYR A 39 -0.13 -18.34 5.52
CA TYR A 39 0.49 -17.04 5.80
C TYR A 39 2.02 -17.16 5.88
N ARG A 40 2.72 -16.41 5.03
CA ARG A 40 4.18 -16.36 4.93
C ARG A 40 4.80 -15.07 5.45
N GLY A 41 3.99 -14.03 5.66
CA GLY A 41 4.46 -12.79 6.24
C GLY A 41 3.66 -11.59 5.75
N LEU A 42 4.28 -10.42 5.87
CA LEU A 42 3.69 -9.15 5.55
C LEU A 42 4.53 -8.47 4.47
N LEU A 43 3.87 -7.87 3.48
CA LEU A 43 4.49 -6.90 2.58
C LEU A 43 4.01 -5.51 2.97
N GLU A 44 4.95 -4.63 3.30
CA GLU A 44 4.71 -3.20 3.46
C GLU A 44 5.20 -2.49 2.21
N THR A 45 4.34 -1.68 1.61
CA THR A 45 4.71 -0.76 0.54
C THR A 45 4.42 0.66 1.01
N VAL A 46 5.43 1.52 0.90
CA VAL A 46 5.33 2.95 1.17
C VAL A 46 5.51 3.68 -0.15
N GLN A 47 4.58 4.56 -0.49
CA GLN A 47 4.62 5.34 -1.71
C GLN A 47 4.43 6.82 -1.38
N ASP A 48 5.32 7.67 -1.87
CA ASP A 48 5.07 9.10 -1.94
C ASP A 48 4.01 9.36 -3.01
N ILE A 49 2.83 9.81 -2.59
CA ILE A 49 1.68 10.09 -3.45
C ILE A 49 1.43 11.60 -3.61
N THR A 50 2.39 12.45 -3.21
CA THR A 50 2.24 13.91 -3.22
C THR A 50 1.83 14.43 -4.59
N ASP A 51 2.54 14.02 -5.65
CA ASP A 51 2.24 14.45 -7.02
C ASP A 51 1.03 13.70 -7.62
N ILE A 52 0.76 12.49 -7.14
CA ILE A 52 -0.35 11.64 -7.62
C ILE A 52 -1.70 12.25 -7.24
N VAL A 53 -1.82 12.79 -6.02
CA VAL A 53 -3.07 13.40 -5.53
C VAL A 53 -3.44 14.67 -6.33
N GLY A 54 -2.47 15.31 -6.98
CA GLY A 54 -2.71 16.48 -7.83
C GLY A 54 -3.04 16.15 -9.29
N LEU A 55 -3.05 14.89 -9.70
CA LEU A 55 -3.35 14.52 -11.08
C LEU A 55 -4.84 14.70 -11.38
N GLU A 56 -5.13 15.34 -12.51
CA GLU A 56 -6.47 15.51 -13.06
C GLU A 56 -6.51 15.03 -14.51
N GLY A 57 -7.69 14.68 -15.02
CA GLY A 57 -7.85 14.19 -16.39
C GLY A 57 -7.25 12.80 -16.61
N GLU A 58 -6.70 12.56 -17.80
CA GLU A 58 -6.07 11.29 -18.18
C GLU A 58 -4.73 11.54 -18.89
N ARG A 59 -3.77 10.62 -18.72
CA ARG A 59 -2.52 10.58 -19.48
C ARG A 59 -2.33 9.17 -20.04
N LEU A 60 -2.53 9.01 -21.34
CA LEU A 60 -2.46 7.72 -22.04
C LEU A 60 -1.12 7.50 -22.76
N GLU A 61 -0.26 8.51 -22.77
CA GLU A 61 1.06 8.48 -23.42
C GLU A 61 2.18 8.50 -22.37
N LEU A 62 3.21 7.71 -22.62
CA LEU A 62 4.45 7.68 -21.82
C LEU A 62 5.31 8.90 -22.14
N ASP A 63 6.05 9.41 -21.16
CA ASP A 63 6.78 10.69 -21.26
C ASP A 63 8.29 10.61 -21.10
N TRP A 64 8.80 9.41 -21.23
CA TRP A 64 10.22 9.11 -21.39
C TRP A 64 10.83 9.61 -22.71
#